data_AF-A0A1F6KN09-F1
#
_entry.id   AF-A0A1F6KN09-F1
#
_cell.length_a   1.000
_cell.length_b   1.000
_cell.length_c   1.000
_cell.angle_alpha   90.00
_cell.angle_beta   90.00
_cell.angle_gamma   90.00
#
_symmetry.space_group_name_H-M   'P 1'
#
loop_
_entity.id
_entity.type
_entity.pdbx_description
1 polymer ?
#
loop_
_entity_poly.entity_id
_entity_poly.type
_entity_poly.pdbx_seq_one_letter_code
_entity_poly.pdbx_strand_id
1 'polypeptide(L)'
;MLKVLITNYFLKGFYLANRSLDIYLLLVFLTLVAFLPSLLGQSIIGKILQFITIPLFLIQFGFWMSIPSFLVDKQQHKLINYRNLVIITLRNAKRLIVPSIILSILFGILALLLIFYAAFSYAKSGGDPSQIIRAIQNLTQSLLRWNPVFFIFPALFSFFVFTSIYFSLENKGFFGSVKRSVIFGFKNLNYIAIVFLIYAIFYSISSLFPPTFEVPLSAQTNLGLLIRGILGQYMFLIIVASSLLYYQSKVKEI
;
A
#
# COMPACT_ATOMS: atom_id res chain seq x y z
N MET A 1 -7.15 7.35 -27.55
CA MET A 1 -6.05 7.23 -26.55
C MET A 1 -6.47 6.39 -25.33
N LEU A 2 -7.59 6.71 -24.67
CA LEU A 2 -8.10 5.97 -23.50
C LEU A 2 -8.34 4.46 -23.77
N LYS A 3 -9.02 4.13 -24.88
CA LYS A 3 -9.27 2.74 -25.30
C LYS A 3 -7.96 1.95 -25.33
N VAL A 4 -6.94 2.45 -26.04
CA VAL A 4 -5.60 1.85 -26.16
C VAL A 4 -4.97 1.62 -24.78
N LEU A 5 -5.05 2.58 -23.86
CA LEU A 5 -4.46 2.44 -22.53
C LEU A 5 -5.16 1.31 -21.73
N ILE A 6 -6.48 1.23 -21.82
CA ILE A 6 -7.28 0.20 -21.13
C ILE A 6 -7.04 -1.18 -21.75
N THR A 7 -7.19 -1.34 -23.07
CA THR A 7 -7.04 -2.65 -23.71
C THR A 7 -5.60 -3.16 -23.68
N ASN A 8 -4.61 -2.30 -23.89
CA ASN A 8 -3.22 -2.76 -24.04
C ASN A 8 -2.49 -2.92 -22.72
N TYR A 9 -2.88 -2.21 -21.66
CA TYR A 9 -2.16 -2.27 -20.38
C TYR A 9 -2.99 -2.81 -19.24
N PHE A 10 -4.23 -2.33 -19.04
CA PHE A 10 -5.04 -2.79 -17.91
C PHE A 10 -5.64 -4.17 -18.11
N LEU A 11 -6.20 -4.48 -19.28
CA LEU A 11 -6.68 -5.84 -19.57
C LEU A 11 -5.52 -6.84 -19.57
N LYS A 12 -4.41 -6.53 -20.26
CA LYS A 12 -3.23 -7.39 -20.26
C LYS A 12 -2.60 -7.52 -18.87
N GLY A 13 -2.59 -6.45 -18.09
CA GLY A 13 -2.14 -6.45 -16.69
C GLY A 13 -3.02 -7.32 -15.80
N PHE A 14 -4.34 -7.28 -15.99
CA PHE A 14 -5.29 -8.17 -15.33
C PHE A 14 -5.04 -9.65 -15.67
N TYR A 15 -4.83 -9.98 -16.96
CA TYR A 15 -4.45 -11.34 -17.35
C TYR A 15 -3.14 -11.79 -16.72
N LEU A 16 -2.12 -10.92 -16.68
CA LEU A 16 -0.84 -11.22 -16.05
C LEU A 16 -0.99 -11.42 -14.53
N ALA A 17 -1.78 -10.59 -13.86
CA ALA A 17 -2.07 -10.72 -12.44
C ALA A 17 -2.78 -12.06 -12.13
N ASN A 18 -3.76 -12.45 -12.95
CA ASN A 18 -4.44 -13.75 -12.81
C ASN A 18 -3.52 -14.94 -13.03
N ARG A 19 -2.59 -14.85 -13.98
CA ARG A 19 -1.57 -15.87 -14.18
C ARG A 19 -0.55 -15.94 -13.03
N SER A 20 -0.53 -14.92 -12.18
CA SER A 20 0.40 -14.75 -11.07
C SER A 20 -0.31 -14.78 -9.71
N LEU A 21 -1.43 -15.50 -9.60
CA LEU A 21 -2.19 -15.63 -8.36
C LEU A 21 -1.39 -16.25 -7.21
N ASP A 22 -0.36 -17.03 -7.51
CA ASP A 22 0.58 -17.53 -6.50
C ASP A 22 1.36 -16.40 -5.80
N ILE A 23 1.76 -15.35 -6.54
CA ILE A 23 2.36 -14.14 -5.94
C ILE A 23 1.34 -13.44 -5.03
N TYR A 24 0.09 -13.36 -5.46
CA TYR A 24 -1.00 -12.79 -4.65
C TYR A 24 -1.24 -13.60 -3.37
N LEU A 25 -1.30 -14.93 -3.46
CA LEU A 25 -1.53 -15.80 -2.30
C LEU A 25 -0.40 -15.69 -1.26
N LEU A 26 0.85 -15.57 -1.70
CA LEU A 26 1.97 -15.29 -0.81
C LEU A 26 1.81 -13.93 -0.12
N LEU A 27 1.31 -12.92 -0.84
CA LEU A 27 1.05 -11.61 -0.29
C LEU A 27 -0.06 -11.62 0.78
N VAL A 28 -1.15 -12.33 0.49
CA VAL A 28 -2.24 -12.55 1.43
C VAL A 28 -1.74 -13.28 2.68
N PHE A 29 -0.94 -14.33 2.50
CA PHE A 29 -0.35 -15.07 3.61
C PHE A 29 0.51 -14.17 4.51
N LEU A 30 1.43 -13.38 3.93
CA LEU A 30 2.25 -12.42 4.69
C LEU A 30 1.39 -11.41 5.44
N THR A 31 0.27 -10.99 4.85
CA THR A 31 -0.67 -10.06 5.46
C THR A 31 -1.40 -10.69 6.63
N LEU A 32 -1.87 -11.92 6.50
CA LEU A 32 -2.51 -12.66 7.59
C LEU A 32 -1.55 -12.81 8.77
N VAL A 33 -0.30 -13.16 8.51
CA VAL A 33 0.76 -13.26 9.52
C VAL A 33 0.99 -11.91 10.20
N ALA A 34 1.02 -10.80 9.45
CA ALA A 34 1.16 -9.46 10.00
C ALA A 34 -0.05 -9.00 10.82
N PHE A 35 -1.25 -9.53 10.56
CA PHE A 35 -2.47 -9.23 11.32
C PHE A 35 -2.64 -10.06 12.60
N LEU A 36 -1.91 -11.18 12.77
CA LEU A 36 -1.99 -12.02 13.98
C LEU A 36 -1.84 -11.26 15.32
N PRO A 37 -0.90 -10.31 15.50
CA PRO A 37 -0.78 -9.55 16.75
C PRO A 37 -2.07 -8.77 17.08
N SER A 38 -2.76 -8.24 16.06
CA SER A 38 -4.00 -7.49 16.24
C SER A 38 -5.17 -8.37 16.70
N LEU A 39 -5.16 -9.65 16.32
CA LEU A 39 -6.18 -10.63 16.72
C LEU A 39 -5.96 -11.17 18.14
N LEU A 40 -4.70 -11.23 18.58
CA LEU A 40 -4.30 -11.79 19.88
C LEU A 40 -4.31 -10.76 21.04
N GLY A 41 -4.58 -9.49 20.72
CA GLY A 41 -4.79 -8.41 21.70
C GLY A 41 -3.60 -8.19 22.64
N GLN A 42 -3.89 -7.86 23.90
CA GLN A 42 -2.90 -7.52 24.94
C GLN A 42 -2.31 -8.74 25.67
N SER A 43 -2.54 -9.95 25.17
CA SER A 43 -1.95 -11.16 25.73
C SER A 43 -0.41 -11.09 25.71
N ILE A 44 0.26 -11.85 26.58
CA ILE A 44 1.74 -11.94 26.60
C ILE A 44 2.27 -12.34 25.21
N ILE A 45 1.59 -13.29 24.57
CA ILE A 45 1.88 -13.72 23.20
C ILE A 45 1.66 -12.56 22.21
N GLY A 46 0.57 -11.80 22.34
CA GLY A 46 0.31 -10.60 21.54
C GLY A 46 1.40 -9.54 21.66
N LYS A 47 1.88 -9.26 22.88
CA LYS A 47 2.99 -8.31 23.13
C LYS A 47 4.31 -8.78 22.52
N ILE A 48 4.63 -10.07 22.62
CA ILE A 48 5.83 -10.64 21.96
C ILE A 48 5.71 -10.52 20.43
N LEU A 49 4.53 -10.83 19.88
CA LEU A 49 4.28 -10.72 18.45
C LEU A 49 4.33 -9.28 17.93
N GLN A 50 4.00 -8.28 18.76
CA GLN A 50 4.15 -6.86 18.41
C GLN A 50 5.60 -6.49 18.07
N PHE A 51 6.59 -7.03 18.79
CA PHE A 51 8.02 -6.81 18.46
C PHE A 51 8.42 -7.46 17.12
N ILE A 52 7.83 -8.61 16.78
CA ILE A 52 8.06 -9.31 15.51
C ILE A 52 7.32 -8.62 14.34
N THR A 53 6.36 -7.75 14.64
CA THR A 53 5.56 -7.05 13.61
C THR A 53 6.41 -6.10 12.77
N ILE A 54 7.42 -5.46 13.36
CA ILE A 54 8.33 -4.56 12.65
C ILE A 54 9.14 -5.30 11.56
N PRO A 55 9.89 -6.38 11.87
CA PRO A 55 10.59 -7.13 10.83
C PRO A 55 9.64 -7.79 9.82
N LEU A 56 8.45 -8.25 10.25
CA LEU A 56 7.44 -8.77 9.33
C LEU A 56 6.94 -7.72 8.35
N PHE A 57 6.69 -6.49 8.81
CA PHE A 57 6.29 -5.37 7.95
C PHE A 57 7.38 -5.04 6.91
N LEU A 58 8.65 -5.05 7.31
CA LEU A 58 9.77 -4.86 6.39
C LEU A 58 9.86 -5.97 5.34
N ILE A 59 9.62 -7.23 5.73
CA ILE A 59 9.59 -8.37 4.80
C ILE A 59 8.41 -8.23 3.84
N GLN A 60 7.21 -7.90 4.35
CA GLN A 60 6.02 -7.68 3.54
C GLN A 60 6.23 -6.52 2.55
N PHE A 61 6.79 -5.40 3.00
CA PHE A 61 7.08 -4.27 2.15
C PHE A 61 8.19 -4.58 1.13
N GLY A 62 9.22 -5.33 1.54
CA GLY A 62 10.22 -5.89 0.65
C GLY A 62 9.61 -6.78 -0.44
N PHE A 63 8.62 -7.59 -0.08
CA PHE A 63 7.88 -8.43 -1.02
C PHE A 63 7.08 -7.58 -2.01
N TRP A 64 6.30 -6.60 -1.52
CA TRP A 64 5.55 -5.64 -2.36
C TRP A 64 6.45 -4.97 -3.39
N MET A 65 7.61 -4.50 -2.94
CA MET A 65 8.58 -3.83 -3.79
C MET A 65 9.23 -4.77 -4.81
N SER A 66 9.20 -6.08 -4.58
CA SER A 66 9.77 -7.12 -5.45
C SER A 66 8.79 -7.66 -6.51
N ILE A 67 7.49 -7.38 -6.37
CA ILE A 67 6.46 -7.90 -7.28
C ILE A 67 6.79 -7.70 -8.77
N PRO A 68 7.29 -6.53 -9.24
CA PRO A 68 7.62 -6.37 -10.65
C PRO A 68 8.64 -7.39 -11.17
N SER A 69 9.69 -7.71 -10.40
CA SER A 69 10.66 -8.75 -10.77
C SER A 69 10.00 -10.11 -10.91
N PHE A 70 9.11 -10.46 -9.99
CA PHE A 70 8.40 -11.74 -10.02
C PHE A 70 7.44 -11.83 -11.21
N LEU A 71 6.80 -10.70 -11.57
CA LEU A 71 5.95 -10.61 -12.76
C LEU A 71 6.76 -10.76 -14.06
N VAL A 72 7.97 -10.20 -14.14
CA VAL A 72 8.87 -10.40 -15.29
C VAL A 72 9.25 -11.87 -15.43
N ASP A 73 9.61 -12.55 -14.34
CA ASP A 73 9.91 -13.99 -14.38
C ASP A 73 8.69 -14.82 -14.84
N LYS A 74 7.49 -14.44 -14.42
CA LYS A 74 6.23 -15.04 -14.87
C LYS A 74 5.94 -14.80 -16.36
N GLN A 75 6.21 -13.60 -16.87
CA GLN A 75 6.10 -13.30 -18.30
C GLN A 75 7.03 -14.19 -19.13
N GLN A 76 8.21 -14.52 -18.60
CA GLN A 76 9.19 -15.40 -19.23
C GLN A 76 8.89 -16.89 -19.04
N HIS A 77 7.69 -17.26 -18.58
CA HIS A 77 7.26 -18.64 -18.35
C HIS A 77 8.16 -19.43 -17.37
N LYS A 78 8.95 -18.76 -16.54
CA LYS A 78 9.78 -19.45 -15.54
C LYS A 78 8.88 -20.00 -14.43
N LEU A 79 9.17 -21.23 -14.00
CA LEU A 79 8.57 -21.79 -12.79
C LEU A 79 8.95 -20.91 -11.59
N ILE A 80 8.02 -20.73 -10.65
CA ILE A 80 8.33 -20.03 -9.41
C ILE A 80 9.37 -20.82 -8.65
N ASN A 81 10.55 -20.22 -8.51
CA ASN A 81 11.55 -20.68 -7.59
C ASN A 81 11.36 -19.95 -6.26
N TYR A 82 10.67 -20.60 -5.31
CA TYR A 82 10.40 -20.03 -3.99
C TYR A 82 11.67 -19.61 -3.24
N ARG A 83 12.79 -20.32 -3.43
CA ARG A 83 14.08 -19.92 -2.86
C ARG A 83 14.52 -18.57 -3.41
N ASN A 84 14.40 -18.35 -4.72
CA ASN A 84 14.73 -17.07 -5.34
C ASN A 84 13.78 -15.96 -4.88
N LEU A 85 12.47 -16.25 -4.74
CA LEU A 85 11.51 -15.28 -4.20
C LEU A 85 11.92 -14.80 -2.81
N VAL A 86 12.27 -15.72 -1.92
CA VAL A 86 12.70 -15.41 -0.55
C VAL A 86 13.99 -14.58 -0.57
N ILE A 87 14.99 -14.98 -1.37
CA ILE A 87 16.27 -14.25 -1.47
C ILE A 87 16.05 -12.82 -1.96
N ILE A 88 15.27 -12.64 -3.03
CA ILE A 88 14.98 -11.31 -3.60
C ILE A 88 14.21 -10.46 -2.58
N THR A 89 13.20 -11.05 -1.94
CA THR A 89 12.38 -10.38 -0.92
C THR A 89 13.25 -9.91 0.25
N LEU A 90 14.10 -10.77 0.81
CA LEU A 90 14.98 -10.44 1.93
C LEU A 90 16.02 -9.40 1.54
N ARG A 91 16.61 -9.51 0.34
CA ARG A 91 17.53 -8.49 -0.20
C ARG A 91 16.85 -7.13 -0.28
N ASN A 92 15.61 -7.08 -0.77
CA ASN A 92 14.84 -5.85 -0.90
C ASN A 92 14.37 -5.31 0.45
N ALA A 93 13.95 -6.17 1.37
CA ALA A 93 13.64 -5.80 2.76
C ALA A 93 14.86 -5.16 3.45
N LYS A 94 16.06 -5.74 3.28
CA LYS A 94 17.31 -5.17 3.81
C LYS A 94 17.57 -3.76 3.27
N ARG A 95 17.34 -3.53 1.97
CA ARG A 95 17.49 -2.20 1.32
C ARG A 95 16.46 -1.18 1.83
N LEU A 96 15.39 -1.62 2.48
CA LEU A 96 14.33 -0.77 3.02
C LEU A 96 14.53 -0.42 4.49
N ILE A 97 15.46 -1.05 5.22
CA ILE A 97 15.71 -0.78 6.65
C ILE A 97 15.99 0.71 6.89
N VAL A 98 17.03 1.24 6.25
CA VAL A 98 17.44 2.65 6.44
C VAL A 98 16.35 3.63 5.98
N PRO A 99 15.75 3.50 4.79
CA PRO A 99 14.61 4.33 4.40
C PRO A 99 13.45 4.29 5.41
N SER A 100 13.14 3.11 5.96
CA SER A 100 12.05 2.96 6.94
C SER A 100 12.36 3.65 8.26
N ILE A 101 13.62 3.61 8.72
CA ILE A 101 14.07 4.37 9.90
C ILE A 101 13.91 5.86 9.66
N ILE A 102 14.39 6.36 8.51
CA ILE A 102 14.29 7.79 8.15
C ILE A 102 12.82 8.23 8.10
N LEU A 103 11.97 7.45 7.43
CA LEU A 103 10.53 7.74 7.37
C LEU A 103 9.88 7.71 8.76
N SER A 104 10.25 6.74 9.60
CA SER A 104 9.72 6.64 10.97
C SER A 104 10.09 7.86 11.82
N ILE A 105 11.33 8.36 11.69
CA ILE A 105 11.77 9.59 12.36
C ILE A 105 10.97 10.80 11.83
N LEU A 106 10.84 10.94 10.51
CA LEU A 106 10.08 12.04 9.89
C LEU A 106 8.61 12.04 10.31
N PHE A 107 7.95 10.87 10.26
CA PHE A 107 6.56 10.73 10.71
C PHE A 107 6.43 10.96 12.22
N GLY A 108 7.39 10.51 13.02
CA GLY A 108 7.42 10.78 14.46
C GLY A 108 7.51 12.27 14.79
N ILE A 109 8.38 13.01 14.09
CA ILE A 109 8.49 14.47 14.21
C ILE A 109 7.17 15.14 13.81
N LEU A 110 6.58 14.74 12.68
CA LEU A 110 5.30 15.28 12.22
C LEU A 110 4.17 15.04 13.24
N ALA A 111 4.10 13.83 13.80
CA ALA A 111 3.13 13.49 14.83
C ALA A 111 3.32 14.34 16.10
N LEU A 112 4.56 14.53 16.54
CA LEU A 112 4.87 15.43 17.66
C LEU A 112 4.43 16.87 17.36
N LEU A 113 4.72 17.40 16.17
CA LEU A 113 4.30 18.74 15.77
C LEU A 113 2.77 18.90 15.78
N LEU A 114 2.03 17.89 15.31
CA LEU A 114 0.56 17.89 15.37
C LEU A 114 0.04 17.88 16.81
N ILE A 115 0.65 17.08 17.68
CA ILE A 115 0.31 17.04 19.12
C ILE A 115 0.60 18.40 19.77
N PHE A 116 1.77 18.99 19.52
CA PHE A 116 2.12 20.31 20.03
C PHE A 116 1.20 21.41 19.50
N TYR A 117 0.85 21.39 18.21
CA TYR A 117 -0.09 22.33 17.62
C TYR A 117 -1.49 22.20 18.24
N ALA A 118 -1.97 20.98 18.43
CA ALA A 118 -3.24 20.72 19.10
C ALA A 118 -3.22 21.21 20.56
N ALA A 119 -2.14 20.92 21.28
CA ALA A 119 -1.95 21.36 22.67
C ALA A 119 -1.83 22.90 22.79
N PHE A 120 -1.14 23.56 21.86
CA PHE A 120 -1.00 25.02 21.84
C PHE A 120 -2.31 25.72 21.50
N SER A 121 -3.02 25.23 20.48
CA SER A 121 -4.36 25.72 20.11
C SER A 121 -5.36 25.55 21.25
N TYR A 122 -5.22 24.47 22.02
CA TYR A 122 -5.98 24.23 23.25
C TYR A 122 -5.60 25.18 24.38
N ALA A 123 -4.31 25.35 24.68
CA ALA A 123 -3.85 26.26 25.74
C ALA A 123 -4.32 27.71 25.51
N LYS A 124 -4.48 28.10 24.24
CA LYS A 124 -5.02 29.41 23.85
C LYS A 124 -6.54 29.53 23.98
N SER A 125 -7.29 28.42 23.94
CA SER A 125 -8.76 28.41 23.93
C SER A 125 -9.41 28.07 25.28
N GLY A 126 -8.64 27.58 26.27
CA GLY A 126 -9.12 27.34 27.64
C GLY A 126 -10.22 26.27 27.76
N GLY A 127 -10.40 25.42 26.75
CA GLY A 127 -11.47 24.41 26.69
C GLY A 127 -11.23 23.18 27.58
N ASP A 128 -12.21 22.28 27.66
CA ASP A 128 -12.12 20.99 28.37
C ASP A 128 -11.24 19.99 27.58
N PRO A 129 -10.27 19.28 28.20
CA PRO A 129 -9.44 18.26 27.54
C PRO A 129 -10.23 17.20 26.77
N SER A 130 -11.45 16.89 27.23
CA SER A 130 -12.36 15.94 26.57
C SER A 130 -12.76 16.39 25.16
N GLN A 131 -12.70 17.70 24.87
CA GLN A 131 -12.96 18.26 23.55
C GLN A 131 -11.83 17.99 22.55
N ILE A 132 -10.56 17.85 22.97
CA ILE A 132 -9.46 17.45 22.06
C ILE A 132 -9.67 16.00 21.62
N ILE A 133 -9.97 15.11 22.57
CA ILE A 133 -10.23 13.70 22.28
C ILE A 133 -11.44 13.60 21.34
N ARG A 134 -12.52 14.37 21.61
CA ARG A 134 -13.68 14.46 20.72
C ARG A 134 -13.33 15.11 19.37
N ALA A 135 -12.47 16.11 19.31
CA ALA A 135 -12.05 16.76 18.06
C ALA A 135 -11.19 15.82 17.22
N ILE A 136 -10.27 15.06 17.82
CA ILE A 136 -9.48 14.03 17.15
C ILE A 136 -10.40 12.89 16.71
N GLN A 137 -11.33 12.44 17.56
CA GLN A 137 -12.31 11.42 17.20
C GLN A 137 -13.25 11.89 16.09
N ASN A 138 -13.70 13.15 16.12
CA ASN A 138 -14.53 13.75 15.09
C ASN A 138 -13.75 14.00 13.81
N LEU A 139 -12.47 14.38 13.89
CA LEU A 139 -11.57 14.46 12.74
C LEU A 139 -11.39 13.06 12.15
N THR A 140 -11.15 12.05 12.98
CA THR A 140 -11.00 10.65 12.56
C THR A 140 -12.29 10.11 11.94
N GLN A 141 -13.46 10.41 12.52
CA GLN A 141 -14.76 10.03 11.98
C GLN A 141 -15.14 10.83 10.73
N SER A 142 -14.80 12.11 10.65
CA SER A 142 -14.93 12.96 9.46
C SER A 142 -14.02 12.47 8.34
N LEU A 143 -12.82 12.02 8.70
CA LEU A 143 -11.89 11.36 7.80
C LEU A 143 -12.44 9.98 7.37
N LEU A 144 -13.18 9.26 8.22
CA LEU A 144 -13.78 7.98 7.84
C LEU A 144 -15.05 8.13 6.97
N ARG A 145 -15.66 9.32 6.90
CA ARG A 145 -16.80 9.61 6.02
C ARG A 145 -16.30 10.00 4.62
N TRP A 146 -17.13 9.73 3.61
CA TRP A 146 -16.88 10.15 2.22
C TRP A 146 -16.66 11.67 2.17
N ASN A 147 -15.40 12.08 2.00
CA ASN A 147 -14.99 13.47 1.93
C ASN A 147 -14.12 13.65 0.67
N PRO A 148 -14.37 14.66 -0.20
CA PRO A 148 -13.55 14.91 -1.40
C PRO A 148 -12.04 15.00 -1.14
N VAL A 149 -11.64 15.41 0.08
CA VAL A 149 -10.25 15.40 0.55
C VAL A 149 -9.61 14.00 0.46
N PHE A 150 -10.39 12.92 0.50
CA PHE A 150 -9.88 11.56 0.34
C PHE A 150 -9.36 11.23 -1.04
N PHE A 151 -9.77 11.95 -2.11
CA PHE A 151 -9.18 11.75 -3.44
C PHE A 151 -7.70 12.14 -3.49
N ILE A 152 -7.20 12.89 -2.50
CA ILE A 152 -5.77 13.22 -2.38
C ILE A 152 -4.93 11.95 -2.22
N PHE A 153 -5.40 10.95 -1.46
CA PHE A 153 -4.63 9.72 -1.27
C PHE A 153 -4.52 8.88 -2.55
N PRO A 154 -5.61 8.52 -3.26
CA PRO A 154 -5.55 7.91 -4.58
C PRO A 154 -4.71 8.71 -5.58
N ALA A 155 -4.82 10.05 -5.56
CA ALA A 155 -4.03 10.91 -6.43
C ALA A 155 -2.53 10.78 -6.13
N LEU A 156 -2.12 10.90 -4.87
CA LEU A 156 -0.73 10.72 -4.45
C LEU A 156 -0.22 9.31 -4.79
N PHE A 157 -0.98 8.26 -4.44
CA PHE A 157 -0.59 6.87 -4.71
C PHE A 157 -0.42 6.59 -6.20
N SER A 158 -1.22 7.22 -7.07
CA SER A 158 -1.09 7.05 -8.51
C SER A 158 0.28 7.48 -9.05
N PHE A 159 0.90 8.54 -8.49
CA PHE A 159 2.24 8.98 -8.89
C PHE A 159 3.37 8.06 -8.38
N PHE A 160 3.10 7.25 -7.36
CA PHE A 160 4.07 6.28 -6.83
C PHE A 160 3.97 4.90 -7.48
N VAL A 161 3.08 4.71 -8.46
CA VAL A 161 2.78 3.40 -9.06
C VAL A 161 4.00 2.70 -9.70
N PHE A 162 5.00 3.47 -10.16
CA PHE A 162 6.23 2.94 -10.76
C PHE A 162 7.38 2.72 -9.75
N THR A 163 7.16 3.02 -8.47
CA THR A 163 8.22 3.00 -7.46
C THR A 163 8.79 1.60 -7.26
N SER A 164 7.95 0.57 -7.21
CA SER A 164 8.40 -0.83 -7.12
C SER A 164 9.18 -1.25 -8.36
N ILE A 165 8.80 -0.77 -9.56
CA ILE A 165 9.47 -1.08 -10.82
C ILE A 165 10.91 -0.54 -10.81
N TYR A 166 11.09 0.75 -10.52
CA TYR A 166 12.42 1.36 -10.42
C TYR A 166 13.27 0.74 -9.29
N PHE A 167 12.64 0.35 -8.18
CA PHE A 167 13.36 -0.24 -7.05
C PHE A 167 13.86 -1.65 -7.31
N SER A 168 13.04 -2.49 -7.95
CA SER A 168 13.33 -3.91 -8.15
C SER A 168 14.05 -4.19 -9.46
N LEU A 169 13.61 -3.59 -10.58
CA LEU A 169 14.19 -3.85 -11.90
C LEU A 169 15.43 -3.00 -12.17
N GLU A 170 15.42 -1.72 -11.79
CA GLU A 170 16.60 -0.85 -11.97
C GLU A 170 17.54 -0.82 -10.74
N ASN A 171 17.24 -1.62 -9.70
CA ASN A 171 18.01 -1.71 -8.47
C ASN A 171 18.30 -0.32 -7.82
N LYS A 172 17.43 0.67 -8.03
CA LYS A 172 17.56 2.02 -7.42
C LYS A 172 17.15 1.98 -5.95
N GLY A 173 17.80 2.80 -5.12
CA GLY A 173 17.41 2.97 -3.71
C GLY A 173 16.02 3.58 -3.57
N PHE A 174 15.34 3.35 -2.44
CA PHE A 174 13.92 3.70 -2.23
C PHE A 174 13.57 5.15 -2.65
N PHE A 175 14.27 6.15 -2.09
CA PHE A 175 14.01 7.55 -2.41
C PHE A 175 14.31 7.90 -3.88
N GLY A 176 15.31 7.24 -4.48
CA GLY A 176 15.61 7.39 -5.91
C GLY A 176 14.49 6.85 -6.78
N SER A 177 13.92 5.69 -6.41
CA SER A 177 12.79 5.08 -7.08
C SER A 177 11.52 5.92 -6.96
N VAL A 178 11.25 6.47 -5.77
CA VAL A 178 10.12 7.40 -5.53
C VAL A 178 10.25 8.63 -6.42
N LYS A 179 11.42 9.29 -6.41
CA LYS A 179 11.69 10.46 -7.24
C LYS A 179 11.46 10.17 -8.73
N ARG A 180 12.01 9.06 -9.24
CA ARG A 180 11.84 8.66 -10.65
C ARG A 180 10.38 8.33 -10.98
N SER A 181 9.67 7.65 -10.09
CA SER A 181 8.26 7.33 -10.24
C SER A 181 7.43 8.61 -10.43
N VAL A 182 7.65 9.62 -9.58
CA VAL A 182 6.94 10.90 -9.68
C VAL A 182 7.25 11.61 -10.99
N ILE A 183 8.54 11.73 -11.35
CA ILE A 183 8.96 12.38 -12.61
C ILE A 183 8.35 11.66 -13.82
N PHE A 184 8.40 10.33 -13.84
CA PHE A 184 7.84 9.52 -14.92
C PHE A 184 6.31 9.63 -14.96
N GLY A 185 5.64 9.68 -13.80
CA GLY A 185 4.21 9.91 -13.69
C GLY A 185 3.79 11.26 -14.29
N PHE A 186 4.50 12.34 -13.98
CA PHE A 186 4.25 13.66 -14.59
C PHE A 186 4.46 13.69 -16.10
N LYS A 187 5.40 12.91 -16.63
CA LYS A 187 5.57 12.76 -18.09
C LYS A 187 4.46 11.93 -18.75
N ASN A 188 3.67 11.20 -17.97
CA ASN A 188 2.68 10.25 -18.46
C ASN A 188 1.30 10.43 -17.79
N LEU A 189 0.86 11.69 -17.62
CA LEU A 189 -0.37 12.04 -16.89
C LEU A 189 -1.61 11.30 -17.37
N ASN A 190 -1.75 11.04 -18.68
CA ASN A 190 -2.89 10.30 -19.22
C ASN A 190 -2.98 8.87 -18.67
N TYR A 191 -1.84 8.21 -18.41
CA TYR A 191 -1.83 6.91 -17.77
C TYR A 191 -2.10 7.02 -16.26
N ILE A 192 -1.49 8.00 -15.60
CA ILE A 192 -1.69 8.27 -14.17
C ILE A 192 -3.16 8.59 -13.86
N ALA A 193 -3.85 9.34 -14.72
CA ALA A 193 -5.27 9.65 -14.57
C ALA A 193 -6.14 8.38 -14.56
N ILE A 194 -5.79 7.36 -15.35
CA ILE A 194 -6.51 6.09 -15.36
C ILE A 194 -6.19 5.28 -14.09
N VAL A 195 -4.92 5.25 -13.66
CA VAL A 195 -4.53 4.63 -12.40
C VAL A 195 -5.29 5.25 -11.22
N PHE A 196 -5.36 6.59 -11.19
CA PHE A 196 -6.15 7.34 -10.22
C PHE A 196 -7.63 6.94 -10.26
N LEU A 197 -8.25 6.90 -11.45
CA LEU A 197 -9.65 6.52 -11.61
C LEU A 197 -9.92 5.11 -11.06
N ILE A 198 -9.03 4.16 -11.33
CA ILE A 198 -9.15 2.78 -10.83
C ILE A 198 -9.01 2.73 -9.31
N TYR A 199 -8.03 3.43 -8.73
CA TYR A 199 -7.91 3.55 -7.28
C TYR A 199 -9.17 4.18 -6.65
N ALA A 200 -9.71 5.22 -7.28
CA ALA A 200 -10.93 5.89 -6.82
C ALA A 200 -12.16 4.96 -6.86
N ILE A 201 -12.35 4.22 -7.95
CA ILE A 201 -13.44 3.23 -8.08
C ILE A 201 -13.29 2.16 -7.00
N PHE A 202 -12.09 1.60 -6.83
CA PHE A 202 -11.88 0.55 -5.84
C PHE A 202 -12.07 1.05 -4.41
N TYR A 203 -11.57 2.25 -4.10
CA TYR A 203 -11.80 2.88 -2.81
C TYR A 203 -13.30 3.05 -2.55
N SER A 204 -14.06 3.49 -3.56
CA SER A 204 -15.52 3.61 -3.49
C SER A 204 -16.19 2.26 -3.22
N ILE A 205 -15.83 1.20 -3.93
CA ILE A 205 -16.40 -0.14 -3.74
C ILE A 205 -16.03 -0.73 -2.37
N SER A 206 -14.77 -0.59 -1.96
CA SER A 206 -14.30 -1.11 -0.67
C SER A 206 -14.95 -0.41 0.52
N SER A 207 -15.39 0.84 0.36
CA SER A 207 -16.18 1.56 1.37
C SER A 207 -17.55 0.93 1.65
N LEU A 208 -18.05 0.07 0.74
CA LEU A 208 -19.34 -0.62 0.87
C LEU A 208 -19.27 -1.91 1.72
N PHE A 209 -18.07 -2.41 2.04
CA PHE A 209 -17.88 -3.65 2.83
C PHE A 209 -17.32 -3.36 4.24
N PRO A 210 -17.91 -3.87 5.33
CA PRO A 210 -19.33 -3.91 5.69
C PRO A 210 -19.67 -2.98 6.88
N PRO A 211 -20.90 -2.45 6.93
CA PRO A 211 -21.57 -2.13 8.19
C PRO A 211 -22.80 -3.04 8.48
N THR A 212 -22.93 -4.21 7.85
CA THR A 212 -24.18 -5.00 7.84
C THR A 212 -24.10 -6.49 8.23
N PHE A 213 -23.04 -6.97 8.89
CA PHE A 213 -23.02 -8.35 9.40
C PHE A 213 -23.45 -8.38 10.87
N GLU A 214 -24.33 -9.31 11.28
CA GLU A 214 -24.68 -9.59 12.67
C GLU A 214 -23.50 -10.23 13.44
N VAL A 215 -22.45 -9.44 13.66
CA VAL A 215 -21.22 -9.82 14.36
C VAL A 215 -20.96 -8.76 15.43
N PRO A 216 -20.32 -9.06 16.57
CA PRO A 216 -19.98 -8.02 17.56
C PRO A 216 -19.17 -6.87 16.93
N LEU A 217 -19.47 -5.62 17.31
CA LEU A 217 -18.89 -4.38 16.72
C LEU A 217 -17.35 -4.39 16.64
N SER A 218 -16.69 -5.00 17.62
CA SER A 218 -15.22 -5.18 17.68
C SER A 218 -14.69 -6.18 16.64
N ALA A 219 -15.42 -7.25 16.36
CA ALA A 219 -15.06 -8.26 15.36
C ALA A 219 -15.43 -7.82 13.93
N GLN A 220 -16.52 -7.07 13.75
CA GLN A 220 -16.88 -6.45 12.46
C GLN A 220 -15.75 -5.56 11.91
N THR A 221 -15.15 -4.75 12.80
CA THR A 221 -14.12 -3.78 12.42
C THR A 221 -12.86 -4.48 11.89
N ASN A 222 -12.40 -5.54 12.57
CA ASN A 222 -11.18 -6.26 12.17
C ASN A 222 -11.38 -7.13 10.92
N LEU A 223 -12.53 -7.81 10.80
CA LEU A 223 -12.87 -8.60 9.61
C LEU A 223 -13.07 -7.71 8.38
N GLY A 224 -13.75 -6.57 8.53
CA GLY A 224 -13.93 -5.60 7.45
C GLY A 224 -12.60 -5.04 6.95
N LEU A 225 -11.68 -4.69 7.86
CA LEU A 225 -10.32 -4.25 7.51
C LEU A 225 -9.52 -5.33 6.80
N LEU A 226 -9.64 -6.59 7.23
CA LEU A 226 -8.97 -7.72 6.58
C LEU A 226 -9.46 -7.93 5.15
N ILE A 227 -10.79 -7.94 4.94
CA ILE A 227 -11.40 -8.09 3.60
C ILE A 227 -10.95 -6.95 2.67
N ARG A 228 -11.00 -5.70 3.16
CA ARG A 228 -10.50 -4.53 2.41
C ARG A 228 -9.01 -4.67 2.06
N GLY A 229 -8.20 -5.18 2.99
CA GLY A 229 -6.77 -5.44 2.77
C GLY A 229 -6.52 -6.50 1.69
N ILE A 230 -7.24 -7.62 1.74
CA ILE A 230 -7.13 -8.73 0.78
C ILE A 230 -7.55 -8.28 -0.63
N LEU A 231 -8.67 -7.56 -0.75
CA LEU A 231 -9.13 -7.02 -2.03
C LEU A 231 -8.17 -5.94 -2.55
N GLY A 232 -7.68 -5.07 -1.67
CA GLY A 232 -6.74 -4.00 -2.01
C GLY A 232 -5.42 -4.54 -2.55
N GLN A 233 -4.95 -5.66 -2.03
CA GLN A 233 -3.75 -6.34 -2.51
C GLN A 233 -3.90 -6.91 -3.92
N TYR A 234 -5.07 -7.45 -4.23
CA TYR A 234 -5.33 -7.96 -5.57
C TYR A 234 -5.37 -6.81 -6.59
N MET A 235 -6.01 -5.70 -6.23
CA MET A 235 -5.99 -4.49 -7.06
C MET A 235 -4.60 -3.92 -7.23
N PHE A 236 -3.80 -3.89 -6.15
CA PHE A 236 -2.41 -3.48 -6.22
C PHE A 236 -1.63 -4.34 -7.22
N LEU A 237 -1.81 -5.67 -7.19
CA LEU A 237 -1.17 -6.57 -8.15
C LEU A 237 -1.56 -6.25 -9.60
N ILE A 238 -2.86 -6.01 -9.87
CA ILE A 238 -3.34 -5.61 -11.20
C ILE A 238 -2.69 -4.30 -11.64
N ILE A 239 -2.64 -3.30 -10.77
CA ILE A 239 -2.09 -1.98 -11.08
C ILE A 239 -0.58 -2.07 -11.33
N VAL A 240 0.16 -2.85 -10.52
CA VAL A 240 1.60 -3.08 -10.73
C VAL A 240 1.86 -3.82 -12.04
N ALA A 241 1.09 -4.87 -12.35
CA ALA A 241 1.20 -5.60 -13.60
C ALA A 241 0.90 -4.71 -14.83
N SER A 242 -0.14 -3.89 -14.75
CA SER A 242 -0.50 -2.94 -15.81
C SER A 242 0.59 -1.88 -15.99
N SER A 243 1.15 -1.39 -14.88
CA SER A 243 2.20 -0.36 -14.88
C SER A 243 3.53 -0.91 -15.36
N LEU A 244 3.82 -2.18 -15.11
CA LEU A 244 4.98 -2.87 -15.66
C LEU A 244 4.90 -2.93 -17.19
N LEU A 245 3.76 -3.36 -17.74
CA LEU A 245 3.55 -3.41 -19.19
C LEU A 245 3.62 -2.02 -19.83
N TYR A 246 3.02 -1.02 -19.18
CA TYR A 246 3.10 0.37 -19.63
C TYR A 246 4.55 0.85 -19.65
N TYR A 247 5.27 0.61 -18.55
CA TYR A 247 6.67 0.98 -18.39
C TYR A 247 7.56 0.37 -19.48
N GLN A 248 7.47 -0.95 -19.69
CA GLN A 248 8.20 -1.68 -20.72
C GLN A 248 7.95 -1.08 -22.11
N SER A 249 6.70 -0.72 -22.42
CA SER A 249 6.36 -0.12 -23.73
C SER A 249 6.95 1.29 -23.94
N LYS A 250 7.26 2.01 -22.86
CA LYS A 250 7.81 3.37 -22.92
C LYS A 250 9.33 3.42 -22.87
N VAL A 251 9.95 2.52 -22.13
CA VAL A 251 11.40 2.50 -21.92
C VAL A 251 12.11 1.55 -22.89
N LYS A 252 11.38 0.65 -23.58
CA LYS A 252 11.90 -0.29 -24.60
C LYS A 252 13.04 -1.21 -24.11
N GLU A 253 13.24 -1.32 -22.80
CA GLU A 253 14.24 -2.22 -22.22
C GLU A 253 13.65 -2.84 -20.95
N ILE A 254 13.40 -4.16 -21.02
CA ILE A 254 13.45 -5.23 -19.99
C ILE A 254 13.08 -6.54 -20.68
#